data_AF-A0A6M3XN08-F1
#
_entry.id   AF-A0A6M3XN08-F1
#
_cell.length_a   1.000
_cell.length_b   1.000
_cell.length_c   1.000
_cell.angle_alpha   90.00
_cell.angle_beta   90.00
_cell.angle_gamma   90.00
#
_symmetry.space_group_name_H-M   'P 1'
#
loop_
_entity.id
_entity.type
_entity.pdbx_description
1 polymer ?
#
loop_
_entity_poly.entity_id
_entity_poly.type
_entity_poly.pdbx_seq_one_letter_code
_entity_poly.pdbx_strand_id
1 'polypeptide(L)' 'MLAPCYLCQGTGVYKDESCLICDGNGEVDLNVADYIAYTISLNYRETGKIKSKINNLLDKCDDILDKCNDIFEKVNE' A
#
# COMPACT_ATOMS: atom_id res chain seq x y z
N MET A 1 -24.77 1.41 16.76
CA MET A 1 -24.93 2.28 15.56
C MET A 1 -23.97 1.71 14.52
N LEU A 2 -24.41 1.56 13.27
CA LEU A 2 -23.63 0.89 12.23
C LEU A 2 -23.00 1.92 11.28
N ALA A 3 -21.87 1.55 10.69
CA ALA A 3 -21.20 2.32 9.64
C ALA A 3 -20.90 1.43 8.44
N PRO A 4 -20.82 2.01 7.22
CA PRO A 4 -20.35 1.29 6.05
C PRO A 4 -18.98 0.68 6.30
N CYS A 5 -18.81 -0.59 5.95
CA CYS A 5 -17.51 -1.26 6.00
C CYS A 5 -16.52 -0.54 5.07
N TYR A 6 -15.39 -0.06 5.58
CA TYR A 6 -14.41 0.69 4.80
C TYR A 6 -13.78 -0.12 3.65
N LEU A 7 -13.72 -1.46 3.78
CA LEU A 7 -13.06 -2.33 2.80
C LEU A 7 -13.93 -2.52 1.54
N CYS A 8 -15.20 -2.88 1.73
CA CYS A 8 -16.15 -3.08 0.62
C CYS A 8 -17.02 -1.84 0.34
N GLN A 9 -16.86 -0.76 1.12
CA GLN A 9 -17.63 0.48 1.01
C GLN A 9 -19.15 0.27 1.04
N GLY A 10 -19.64 -0.61 1.92
CA GLY A 10 -21.07 -0.91 2.01
C GLY A 10 -21.58 -2.01 1.08
N THR A 11 -20.79 -2.46 0.10
CA THR A 11 -21.28 -3.42 -0.92
C THR A 11 -21.40 -4.86 -0.42
N GLY A 12 -20.73 -5.21 0.67
CA GLY A 12 -20.62 -6.60 1.15
C GLY A 12 -19.66 -7.47 0.34
N VAL A 13 -19.08 -6.97 -0.75
CA VAL A 13 -18.20 -7.72 -1.65
C VAL A 13 -16.86 -7.02 -1.81
N TYR A 14 -15.76 -7.78 -1.73
CA TYR A 14 -14.41 -7.28 -1.99
C TYR A 14 -13.64 -8.29 -2.84
N LYS A 15 -13.14 -7.86 -4.00
CA LYS A 15 -12.46 -8.72 -4.99
C LYS A 15 -13.30 -9.95 -5.37
N ASP A 16 -14.56 -9.71 -5.71
CA ASP A 16 -15.54 -10.73 -6.16
C ASP A 16 -15.88 -11.82 -5.13
N GLU A 17 -15.42 -11.67 -3.88
CA GLU A 17 -15.72 -12.56 -2.76
C GLU A 17 -16.48 -11.81 -1.64
N SER A 18 -17.13 -12.57 -0.75
CA SER A 18 -17.76 -12.01 0.45
C SER A 18 -16.72 -11.25 1.28
N CYS A 19 -17.05 -10.01 1.66
CA CYS A 19 -16.12 -9.15 2.37
C CYS A 19 -15.83 -9.71 3.78
N LEU A 20 -14.59 -10.12 4.01
CA LEU A 20 -14.13 -10.73 5.27
C LEU A 20 -14.26 -9.84 6.51
N ILE A 21 -14.38 -8.51 6.33
CA ILE A 21 -14.47 -7.56 7.44
C ILE A 21 -15.90 -7.42 7.97
N CYS A 22 -16.90 -7.47 7.09
CA CYS A 22 -18.32 -7.35 7.45
C CYS A 22 -19.09 -8.67 7.26
N ASP A 23 -18.41 -9.73 6.85
CA ASP A 23 -18.99 -11.04 6.52
C ASP A 23 -20.16 -10.93 5.53
N GLY A 24 -19.96 -10.13 4.47
CA GLY A 24 -20.98 -9.91 3.45
C GLY A 24 -22.08 -8.89 3.81
N ASN A 25 -22.15 -8.41 5.06
CA ASN A 25 -23.24 -7.54 5.51
C ASN A 25 -23.16 -6.09 5.00
N GLY A 26 -21.99 -5.66 4.50
CA GLY A 26 -21.77 -4.28 4.07
C GLY A 26 -21.54 -3.27 5.20
N GLU A 27 -21.95 -3.58 6.43
CA GLU A 27 -21.83 -2.70 7.60
C GLU A 27 -21.04 -3.35 8.74
N VAL A 28 -20.45 -2.52 9.59
CA VAL A 28 -19.79 -2.92 10.85
C VAL A 28 -20.21 -1.99 11.99
N ASP A 29 -19.97 -2.40 13.23
CA ASP A 29 -20.16 -1.50 14.38
C ASP A 29 -19.25 -0.28 14.26
N LEU A 30 -19.75 0.91 14.59
CA LEU A 30 -18.98 2.15 14.49
C LEU A 30 -17.69 2.14 15.31
N ASN A 31 -17.68 1.53 16.49
CA ASN A 31 -16.45 1.44 17.29
C ASN A 31 -15.42 0.54 16.60
N VAL A 32 -15.90 -0.49 15.89
CA VAL A 32 -15.07 -1.37 15.06
C VAL A 32 -14.56 -0.60 13.83
N ALA A 33 -15.39 0.20 13.17
CA ALA A 33 -14.99 1.04 12.04
C ALA A 33 -13.88 2.03 12.42
N ASP A 34 -14.05 2.75 13.53
CA ASP A 34 -13.09 3.73 14.03
C ASP A 34 -11.77 3.08 14.43
N TYR A 35 -11.83 1.95 15.14
CA TYR A 35 -10.63 1.19 15.53
C TYR A 35 -9.86 0.67 14.31
N ILE A 36 -10.57 0.13 13.31
CA ILE A 36 -9.92 -0.37 12.11
C ILE A 36 -9.30 0.77 11.30
N ALA A 37 -10.02 1.87 11.08
CA ALA A 37 -9.50 3.04 10.35
C ALA A 37 -8.24 3.60 11.04
N TYR A 38 -8.25 3.71 12.36
CA TYR A 38 -7.09 4.12 13.14
C TYR A 38 -5.89 3.19 12.96
N THR A 39 -6.09 1.88 13.16
CA THR A 39 -5.02 0.87 13.03
C THR A 39 -4.43 0.83 11.62
N ILE A 40 -5.30 0.91 10.60
CA ILE A 40 -4.93 1.03 9.20
C ILE A 40 -4.05 2.26 8.97
N SER A 41 -4.47 3.43 9.44
CA SER A 41 -3.71 4.67 9.23
C SER A 41 -2.27 4.59 9.76
N LEU A 42 -2.06 3.92 10.89
CA LEU A 42 -0.74 3.68 11.47
C LEU A 42 0.08 2.71 10.60
N ASN A 43 -0.51 1.60 10.17
CA ASN A 43 0.16 0.60 9.35
C ASN A 43 0.54 1.14 7.96
N TYR A 44 -0.34 1.94 7.33
CA TYR A 44 -0.05 2.60 6.06
C TYR A 44 1.07 3.65 6.19
N ARG A 45 1.18 4.34 7.33
CA ARG A 45 2.26 5.32 7.57
C ARG A 45 3.64 4.67 7.55
N GLU A 46 3.81 3.56 8.27
CA GLU A 46 5.09 2.85 8.31
C GLU A 46 5.43 2.23 6.95
N THR A 47 4.43 1.67 6.25
CA THR A 47 4.59 1.17 4.88
C THR A 47 5.02 2.28 3.92
N GLY A 48 4.47 3.49 4.07
CA GLY A 48 4.85 4.66 3.28
C GLY A 48 6.32 5.07 3.46
N LYS A 49 6.85 5.00 4.69
CA LYS A 49 8.27 5.27 4.95
C LYS A 49 9.18 4.26 4.24
N ILE A 50 8.81 2.97 4.29
CA ILE A 50 9.55 1.91 3.59
C ILE A 50 9.50 2.15 2.08
N LYS A 51 8.33 2.46 1.53
CA LYS A 51 8.15 2.79 0.10
C LYS A 51 9.05 3.95 -0.35
N SER A 52 9.11 5.03 0.42
CA SER A 52 10.01 6.16 0.11
C SER A 52 11.49 5.77 0.15
N LYS A 53 11.91 4.96 1.12
CA LYS A 53 13.28 4.44 1.16
C LYS A 53 13.61 3.57 -0.05
N ILE A 54 12.69 2.72 -0.48
CA ILE A 54 12.87 1.87 -1.67
C ILE A 54 13.03 2.73 -2.92
N ASN A 55 12.17 3.74 -3.12
CA ASN A 55 12.29 4.63 -4.27
C ASN A 55 13.65 5.35 -4.30
N ASN A 56 14.09 5.90 -3.16
CA ASN A 56 15.40 6.53 -3.06
C ASN A 56 16.57 5.57 -3.35
N LEU A 57 16.40 4.27 -3.13
CA LEU A 57 17.40 3.26 -3.47
C LEU A 57 17.36 2.92 -4.97
N LEU A 58 16.17 2.87 -5.58
CA LEU A 58 16.01 2.65 -7.02
C LEU A 58 16.67 3.78 -7.81
N ASP A 59 16.42 5.04 -7.44
CA ASP A 59 17.05 6.20 -8.10
C ASP A 59 18.59 6.10 -8.06
N LYS A 60 19.15 5.64 -6.93
CA LYS A 60 20.59 5.42 -6.79
C LYS A 60 21.10 4.25 -7.63
N CYS A 61 20.32 3.19 -7.78
CA CYS A 61 20.67 2.07 -8.64
C CYS A 61 20.70 2.51 -10.10
N ASP A 62 19.74 3.33 -10.52
CA ASP A 62 19.70 3.90 -11.87
C ASP A 62 20.91 4.81 -12.12
N ASP A 63 21.24 5.70 -11.19
CA ASP A 63 22.46 6.54 -11.25
C ASP A 63 23.75 5.71 -11.36
N ILE A 64 23.81 4.54 -10.71
CA ILE A 64 24.96 3.64 -10.77
C ILE A 64 25.00 2.94 -12.12
N LEU A 65 23.85 2.48 -12.62
CA LEU A 65 23.74 1.80 -13.90
C LEU A 65 24.21 2.70 -15.04
N ASP A 66 23.78 3.96 -15.04
CA ASP A 66 24.21 4.95 -16.03
C ASP A 66 25.73 5.13 -16.01
N LYS A 67 26.34 5.29 -14.83
CA LYS A 67 27.80 5.39 -14.69
C LYS A 67 28.53 4.13 -15.14
N CYS A 68 27.96 2.95 -14.88
CA CYS A 68 28.54 1.69 -15.35
C CYS A 68 28.50 1.60 -16.88
N ASN A 69 27.42 2.04 -17.52
CA ASN A 69 27.30 2.09 -18.97
C ASN A 69 28.32 3.06 -19.58
N ASP A 70 28.45 4.28 -19.02
CA ASP A 70 29.47 5.24 -19.45
C ASP A 70 30.90 4.68 -19.39
N ILE A 71 31.21 3.92 -18.35
CA ILE A 71 32.53 3.28 -18.20
C ILE A 71 32.70 2.16 -19.23
N PHE A 72 31.66 1.34 -19.42
CA PHE A 72 31.70 0.23 -20.38
C PHE A 72 31.93 0.74 -21.81
N GLU A 73 31.26 1.83 -22.20
CA GLU A 73 31.49 2.47 -23.50
C GLU A 73 32.94 2.91 -23.65
N LYS A 74 33.48 3.67 -22.68
CA LYS A 74 34.87 4.17 -22.71
C LYS A 74 35.95 3.09 -22.71
N VAL A 75 35.67 1.92 -22.13
CA VAL A 75 36.63 0.80 -22.09
C VAL A 75 36.64 0.01 -23.40
N ASN A 76 35.54 0.02 -24.15
CA ASN A 76 35.42 -0.72 -25.40
C ASN A 76 35.62 0.15 -26.66
N GLU A 77 36.03 1.41 -26.49
CA GLU A 77 36.59 2.28 -27.53
C GLU A 77 38.08 1.95 -27.82
#